data_AF-A0A158KE65-F1
#
_entry.id   AF-A0A158KE65-F1
#
_cell.length_a   1.000
_cell.length_b   1.000
_cell.length_c   1.000
_cell.angle_alpha   90.00
_cell.angle_beta   90.00
_cell.angle_gamma   90.00
#
_symmetry.space_group_name_H-M   'P 1'
#
loop_
_entity.id
_entity.type
_entity.pdbx_description
1 polymer ?
#
loop_
_entity_poly.entity_id
_entity_poly.type
_entity_poly.pdbx_seq_one_letter_code
_entity_poly.pdbx_strand_id
1 'polypeptide(L)'
;MIERGVLQSIEIEYARERRYRQRRQPSSHRAPRYRVCYRLDNRAERAIMAIAPFPRYLIAELRGSQPGDEIEAWLSDDGASLIDWKNLSVHRLLEKTGTTWDVSD
;
A
#
# COMPACT_ATOMS: atom_id res chain seq x y z
N MET A 1 6.28 5.40 12.23
CA MET A 1 4.97 5.30 12.94
C MET A 1 4.16 4.13 12.38
N ILE A 2 3.32 3.46 13.19
CA ILE A 2 2.46 2.35 12.73
C ILE A 2 0.99 2.72 12.90
N GLU A 3 0.20 2.61 11.85
CA GLU A 3 -1.26 2.72 11.91
C GLU A 3 -1.91 1.37 11.60
N ARG A 4 -2.89 0.96 12.42
CA ARG A 4 -3.61 -0.30 12.27
C ARG A 4 -5.11 -0.09 12.42
N GLY A 5 -5.90 -0.80 11.64
CA GLY A 5 -7.36 -0.76 11.70
C GLY A 5 -8.01 -1.50 10.54
N VAL A 6 -9.34 -1.44 10.49
CA VAL A 6 -10.12 -1.95 9.36
C VAL A 6 -10.17 -0.87 8.27
N LEU A 7 -9.86 -1.27 7.05
CA LEU A 7 -9.86 -0.40 5.89
C LEU A 7 -11.30 -0.06 5.49
N GLN A 8 -11.61 1.23 5.43
CA GLN A 8 -12.93 1.72 4.99
C GLN A 8 -12.91 2.13 3.51
N SER A 9 -11.81 2.70 3.06
CA SER A 9 -11.59 3.08 1.68
C SER A 9 -10.09 3.14 1.39
N ILE A 10 -9.72 2.87 0.14
CA ILE A 10 -8.38 3.09 -0.39
C ILE A 10 -8.46 3.56 -1.84
N GLU A 11 -7.68 4.57 -2.17
CA GLU A 11 -7.47 5.07 -3.52
C GLU A 11 -5.96 5.20 -3.77
N ILE A 12 -5.53 4.75 -4.94
CA ILE A 12 -4.11 4.75 -5.33
C ILE A 12 -4.00 5.50 -6.65
N GLU A 13 -3.45 6.72 -6.59
CA GLU A 13 -3.26 7.55 -7.76
C GLU A 13 -1.79 7.54 -8.20
N TYR A 14 -1.55 7.53 -9.52
CA TYR A 14 -0.20 7.71 -10.04
C TYR A 14 0.18 9.19 -10.05
N ALA A 15 1.08 9.59 -9.15
CA ALA A 15 1.53 10.96 -9.00
C ALA A 15 2.68 11.27 -9.97
N ARG A 16 2.36 11.77 -11.18
CA ARG A 16 3.37 12.34 -12.08
C ARG A 16 3.85 13.68 -11.54
N GLU A 17 5.14 13.84 -11.25
CA GLU A 17 5.66 15.17 -10.90
C GLU A 17 5.42 16.16 -12.06
N ARG A 18 4.92 17.36 -11.74
CA ARG A 18 4.57 18.40 -12.73
C ARG A 18 5.78 18.87 -13.56
N ARG A 19 6.99 18.91 -12.98
CA ARG A 19 8.27 19.28 -13.64
C ARG A 19 8.66 18.39 -14.81
N TYR A 20 8.03 17.23 -14.88
CA TYR A 20 8.33 16.12 -15.76
C TYR A 20 7.32 15.99 -16.91
N ARG A 21 6.23 16.77 -16.86
CA ARG A 21 5.23 16.92 -17.92
C ARG A 21 5.75 17.70 -19.14
N GLN A 22 6.75 18.58 -18.94
CA GLN A 22 7.26 19.50 -19.97
C GLN A 22 8.43 18.97 -20.81
N ARG A 23 9.15 17.94 -20.37
CA ARG A 23 10.28 17.39 -21.10
C ARG A 23 9.90 16.06 -21.73
N ARG A 24 10.01 15.95 -23.06
CA ARG A 24 9.86 14.75 -23.91
C ARG A 24 10.86 13.63 -23.57
N GLN A 25 11.13 13.37 -22.29
CA GLN A 25 11.97 12.27 -21.86
C GLN A 25 11.18 10.96 -21.93
N PRO A 26 11.80 9.85 -22.37
CA PRO A 26 11.21 8.52 -22.30
C PRO A 26 10.75 8.22 -20.86
N SER A 27 9.59 7.58 -20.73
CA SER A 27 8.93 7.22 -19.47
C SER A 27 9.77 6.34 -18.53
N SER A 28 10.92 5.83 -18.96
CA SER A 28 11.71 4.81 -18.27
C SER A 28 12.58 5.28 -17.10
N HIS A 29 12.86 6.59 -16.97
CA HIS A 29 13.92 7.08 -16.04
C HIS A 29 13.41 7.76 -14.76
N ARG A 30 12.13 7.65 -14.40
CA ARG A 30 11.59 8.30 -13.20
C ARG A 30 10.98 7.28 -12.27
N ALA A 31 11.46 7.28 -11.03
CA ALA A 31 10.89 6.51 -9.94
C ALA A 31 9.37 6.78 -9.86
N PRO A 32 8.50 5.77 -10.04
CA PRO A 32 7.07 5.96 -9.96
C PRO A 32 6.70 6.42 -8.55
N ARG A 33 5.83 7.43 -8.47
CA ARG A 33 5.25 7.88 -7.20
C ARG A 33 3.77 7.56 -7.18
N TYR A 34 3.29 7.08 -6.06
CA TYR A 34 1.89 6.79 -5.84
C TYR A 34 1.41 7.66 -4.69
N ARG A 35 0.24 8.27 -4.85
CA ARG A 35 -0.48 8.85 -3.73
C ARG A 35 -1.45 7.80 -3.25
N VAL A 36 -1.35 7.44 -1.97
CA VAL A 36 -2.26 6.50 -1.33
C VAL A 36 -3.15 7.30 -0.41
N CYS A 37 -4.44 7.35 -0.73
CA CYS A 37 -5.48 7.93 0.12
C CYS A 37 -6.21 6.76 0.78
N TYR A 38 -6.18 6.65 2.10
CA TYR A 38 -6.88 5.56 2.81
C TYR A 38 -7.56 6.08 4.07
N ARG A 39 -8.63 5.41 4.46
CA ARG A 39 -9.35 5.68 5.71
C ARG A 39 -9.48 4.40 6.51
N LEU A 40 -9.20 4.48 7.81
CA LEU A 40 -9.42 3.38 8.76
C LEU A 40 -10.63 3.69 9.64
N ASP A 41 -11.22 2.66 10.24
CA ASP A 41 -12.34 2.79 11.19
C ASP A 41 -12.13 3.90 12.21
N ASN A 42 -13.12 4.80 12.30
CA ASN A 42 -13.13 5.94 13.22
C ASN A 42 -11.91 6.87 13.12
N ARG A 43 -11.18 6.83 11.99
CA ARG A 43 -10.07 7.75 11.69
C ARG A 43 -10.41 8.65 10.51
N ALA A 44 -9.81 9.84 10.50
CA ALA A 44 -9.86 10.72 9.34
C ALA A 44 -9.14 10.07 8.15
N GLU A 45 -9.55 10.45 6.94
CA GLU A 45 -8.85 10.06 5.73
C GLU A 45 -7.41 10.58 5.74
N ARG A 46 -6.48 9.71 5.34
CA ARG A 46 -5.05 9.98 5.26
C ARG A 46 -4.61 9.91 3.81
N ALA A 47 -3.89 10.94 3.37
CA ALA A 47 -3.21 10.93 2.07
C ALA A 47 -1.70 10.94 2.31
N ILE A 48 -1.02 9.89 1.86
CA ILE A 48 0.44 9.72 2.03
C ILE A 48 1.09 9.44 0.68
N MET A 49 2.37 9.80 0.59
CA MET A 49 3.16 9.50 -0.59
C MET A 49 3.85 8.16 -0.43
N ALA A 50 3.59 7.28 -1.38
CA ALA A 50 4.52 6.22 -1.67
C ALA A 50 5.59 6.79 -2.63
N ILE A 51 6.87 6.93 -2.18
CA ILE A 51 8.05 7.28 -3.02
C ILE A 51 9.05 6.12 -3.23
N ALA A 52 9.43 5.84 -4.48
CA ALA A 52 10.39 4.77 -4.80
C ALA A 52 11.84 5.09 -4.35
N PRO A 53 12.69 4.08 -4.08
CA PRO A 53 12.54 2.67 -4.46
C PRO A 53 11.43 1.94 -3.68
N PHE A 54 10.43 1.45 -4.43
CA PHE A 54 9.37 0.62 -3.87
C PHE A 54 9.67 -0.83 -4.10
N PRO A 55 9.51 -1.68 -3.08
CA PRO A 55 9.35 -3.09 -3.32
C PRO A 55 8.11 -3.32 -4.20
N ARG A 56 8.27 -4.10 -5.28
CA ARG A 56 7.17 -4.37 -6.22
C ARG A 56 5.96 -5.03 -5.53
N TYR A 57 6.20 -5.77 -4.45
CA TYR A 57 5.14 -6.44 -3.68
C TYR A 57 4.18 -5.44 -3.02
N LEU A 58 4.67 -4.30 -2.56
CA LEU A 58 3.88 -3.33 -1.78
C LEU A 58 2.74 -2.71 -2.60
N ILE A 59 2.98 -2.40 -3.88
CA ILE A 59 1.93 -1.91 -4.78
C ILE A 59 0.89 -2.99 -5.06
N ALA A 60 1.31 -4.26 -5.16
CA ALA A 60 0.39 -5.37 -5.31
C ALA A 60 -0.47 -5.54 -4.05
N GLU A 61 0.10 -5.42 -2.85
CA GLU A 61 -0.64 -5.49 -1.60
C GLU A 61 -1.64 -4.34 -1.42
N LEU A 62 -1.23 -3.10 -1.71
CA LEU A 62 -2.12 -1.95 -1.70
C LEU A 62 -3.30 -2.16 -2.66
N ARG A 63 -3.04 -2.62 -3.88
CA ARG A 63 -4.09 -2.90 -4.88
C ARG A 63 -4.96 -4.10 -4.53
N GLY A 64 -4.41 -5.07 -3.81
CA GLY A 64 -5.13 -6.25 -3.35
C GLY A 64 -6.01 -5.99 -2.13
N SER A 65 -5.83 -4.86 -1.44
CA SER A 65 -6.58 -4.51 -0.24
C SER A 65 -7.98 -3.99 -0.57
N GLN A 66 -8.97 -4.43 0.21
CA GLN A 66 -10.38 -4.12 0.03
C GLN A 66 -10.98 -3.48 1.29
N PRO A 67 -12.06 -2.69 1.16
CA PRO A 67 -12.85 -2.28 2.31
C PRO A 67 -13.28 -3.49 3.16
N GLY A 68 -13.07 -3.40 4.47
CA GLY A 68 -13.28 -4.49 5.42
C GLY A 68 -12.00 -5.25 5.83
N ASP A 69 -10.89 -5.05 5.13
CA ASP A 69 -9.63 -5.70 5.49
C ASP A 69 -8.99 -5.10 6.74
N GLU A 70 -8.47 -5.94 7.62
CA GLU A 70 -7.55 -5.49 8.66
C GLU A 70 -6.19 -5.21 8.02
N ILE A 71 -5.67 -3.99 8.18
CA ILE A 71 -4.37 -3.60 7.60
C ILE A 71 -3.45 -3.01 8.66
N GLU A 72 -2.16 -3.05 8.36
CA GLU A 72 -1.10 -2.36 9.08
C GLU A 72 -0.29 -1.50 8.08
N ALA A 73 -0.26 -0.19 8.31
CA ALA A 73 0.48 0.77 7.51
C ALA A 73 1.68 1.29 8.31
N TRP A 74 2.88 1.07 7.78
CA TRP A 74 4.12 1.59 8.34
C TRP A 74 4.49 2.88 7.64
N LEU A 75 4.54 3.96 8.41
CA LEU A 75 4.81 5.31 7.93
C LEU A 75 6.18 5.79 8.42
N SER A 76 6.77 6.72 7.67
CA SER A 76 7.93 7.48 8.12
C SER A 76 7.67 8.21 9.43
N ASP A 77 8.74 8.67 10.09
CA ASP A 77 8.64 9.33 11.39
C ASP A 77 7.84 10.64 11.33
N ASP A 78 7.89 11.34 10.19
CA ASP A 78 7.07 12.52 9.90
C ASP A 78 5.64 12.18 9.43
N GLY A 79 5.31 10.89 9.26
CA GLY A 79 4.02 10.41 8.77
C GLY A 79 3.71 10.76 7.31
N ALA A 80 4.66 11.33 6.56
CA ALA A 80 4.42 11.81 5.21
C ALA A 80 4.56 10.74 4.12
N SER A 81 5.33 9.68 4.41
CA SER A 81 5.66 8.63 3.46
C SER A 81 5.22 7.24 3.94
N LEU A 82 4.72 6.44 3.00
CA LEU A 82 4.49 5.02 3.22
C LEU A 82 5.83 4.27 3.13
N ILE A 83 6.23 3.65 4.23
CA ILE A 83 7.39 2.74 4.26
C ILE A 83 6.95 1.35 3.81
N ASP A 84 5.90 0.82 4.43
CA ASP A 84 5.43 -0.53 4.17
C ASP A 84 3.91 -0.67 4.44
N TRP A 85 3.28 -1.67 3.84
CA TRP A 85 1.84 -1.93 3.93
C TRP A 85 1.62 -3.42 4.04
N LYS A 86 0.80 -3.85 5.01
CA LYS A 86 0.46 -5.25 5.20
C LYS A 86 -1.05 -5.44 5.32
N ASN A 87 -1.59 -6.34 4.50
CA ASN A 87 -2.99 -6.76 4.60
C ASN A 87 -3.12 -8.01 5.50
N LEU A 88 -3.47 -7.80 6.77
CA LEU A 88 -3.56 -8.86 7.77
C LEU A 88 -4.68 -9.87 7.45
N SER A 89 -5.78 -9.42 6.84
CA SER A 89 -6.86 -10.31 6.40
C SER A 89 -6.38 -11.33 5.36
N VAL A 90 -5.68 -10.86 4.33
CA VAL A 90 -5.12 -11.70 3.26
C VAL A 90 -4.03 -12.63 3.82
N HIS A 91 -3.15 -12.11 4.68
CA HIS A 91 -2.12 -12.95 5.32
C HIS A 91 -2.73 -14.08 6.16
N ARG A 92 -3.76 -13.81 6.97
CA ARG A 92 -4.47 -14.85 7.74
C ARG A 92 -5.12 -15.90 6.84
N LEU A 93 -5.64 -15.50 5.68
CA LEU A 93 -6.20 -16.43 4.69
C LEU A 93 -5.11 -17.33 4.09
N LEU A 94 -3.94 -16.77 3.77
CA LEU A 94 -2.79 -17.52 3.26
C LEU A 94 -2.23 -18.49 4.32
N GLU A 95 -2.14 -18.08 5.57
CA GLU A 95 -1.71 -18.97 6.67
C GLU A 95 -2.70 -20.14 6.86
N LYS A 96 -4.00 -19.86 6.84
CA LYS A 96 -5.04 -20.89 6.96
C LYS A 96 -5.06 -21.86 5.79
N THR A 97 -4.83 -21.39 4.56
CA THR A 97 -4.81 -22.23 3.36
C THR A 97 -3.47 -22.93 3.14
N GLY A 98 -2.37 -22.36 3.62
CA GLY A 98 -1.04 -22.99 3.64
C GLY A 98 -0.95 -24.14 4.64
N THR A 99 -1.75 -24.12 5.70
CA THR A 99 -1.85 -25.22 6.68
C THR A 99 -2.51 -26.48 6.11
N THR A 100 -3.24 -26.38 5.00
CA THR A 100 -4.03 -27.51 4.45
C THR A 100 -3.21 -28.46 3.54
N TRP A 101 -1.94 -28.17 3.27
CA TRP A 101 -1.11 -29.00 2.38
C TRP A 101 -0.22 -30.02 3.11
N ASP A 102 -0.18 -30.01 4.45
CA ASP A 102 0.79 -30.78 5.24
C ASP A 102 0.20 -31.99 5.99
N VAL A 103 -0.95 -32.54 5.54
CA VAL A 103 -1.44 -33.83 6.06
C VAL A 103 -1.98 -34.70 4.93
N SER A 104 -1.09 -35.48 4.33
CA SER A 104 -1.42 -36.76 3.69
C SER A 104 -0.18 -37.63 3.75
N ASP A 105 -0.10 -38.43 4.82
CA ASP A 105 0.72 -39.65 4.90
C ASP A 105 -0.25 -40.80 5.21
#